data_AF-A0A4U9HP31-F1
#
_entry.id   AF-A0A4U9HP31-F1
#
_cell.length_a   1.000
_cell.length_b   1.000
_cell.length_c   1.000
_cell.angle_alpha   90.00
_cell.angle_beta   90.00
_cell.angle_gamma   90.00
#
_symmetry.space_group_name_H-M   'P 1'
#
loop_
_entity.id
_entity.type
_entity.pdbx_description
1 polymer ?
#
loop_
_entity_poly.entity_id
_entity_poly.type
_entity_poly.pdbx_seq_one_letter_code
_entity_poly.pdbx_strand_id
1 'polypeptide(L)'
;MLLNSQTLVAMAGIGHPPRFFSTLEACGARLLNTVPLADHQALSQAQVAGFTAPGQTLIMTEKDAVKCRAFARDNWWYLPV
;
A
#
# COMPACT_ATOMS: atom_id res chain seq x y z
N MET A 1 -6.88 -6.01 -26.58
CA MET A 1 -7.02 -4.92 -25.62
C MET A 1 -6.26 -5.32 -24.36
N LEU A 2 -4.97 -4.96 -24.29
CA LEU A 2 -4.10 -5.31 -23.18
C LEU A 2 -4.48 -4.38 -22.01
N LEU A 3 -5.20 -4.90 -21.02
CA LEU A 3 -5.38 -4.18 -19.76
C LEU A 3 -3.99 -4.10 -19.12
N ASN A 4 -3.40 -2.91 -19.11
CA ASN A 4 -2.11 -2.63 -18.49
C ASN A 4 -2.08 -3.28 -17.10
N SER A 5 -1.15 -4.21 -16.91
CA SER A 5 -0.85 -4.84 -15.62
C SER A 5 -0.50 -3.75 -14.61
N GLN A 6 -1.48 -3.25 -13.85
CA GLN A 6 -1.22 -2.31 -12.77
C GLN A 6 -0.30 -2.99 -11.76
N THR A 7 0.87 -2.41 -11.57
CA THR A 7 1.96 -2.93 -10.75
C THR A 7 1.74 -2.48 -9.31
N LEU A 8 0.93 -3.25 -8.58
CA LEU A 8 0.45 -2.87 -7.25
C LEU A 8 1.38 -3.36 -6.14
N VAL A 9 1.80 -2.45 -5.26
CA VAL A 9 2.52 -2.75 -4.01
C VAL A 9 1.59 -2.47 -2.85
N ALA A 10 1.54 -3.34 -1.85
CA ALA A 10 0.74 -3.13 -0.65
C ALA A 10 1.63 -2.87 0.57
N MET A 11 1.21 -1.97 1.46
CA MET A 11 1.80 -1.83 2.80
C MET A 11 0.74 -1.84 3.88
N ALA A 12 1.08 -2.34 5.07
CA ALA A 12 0.16 -2.35 6.21
C ALA A 12 0.92 -2.30 7.54
N GLY A 13 0.63 -1.26 8.33
CA GLY A 13 1.02 -1.14 9.74
C GLY A 13 -0.17 -1.43 10.64
N ILE A 14 -0.52 -2.70 10.81
CA ILE A 14 -1.60 -3.19 11.69
C ILE A 14 -1.10 -4.41 12.48
N GLY A 15 -1.82 -4.82 13.54
CA GLY A 15 -1.44 -5.99 14.35
C GLY A 15 -1.24 -7.31 13.58
N HIS A 16 -1.85 -7.49 12.40
CA HIS A 16 -1.59 -8.63 11.52
C HIS A 16 -1.63 -8.23 10.03
N PRO A 17 -0.53 -7.69 9.47
CA PRO A 17 -0.48 -7.19 8.09
C PRO A 17 -0.88 -8.22 7.01
N PRO A 18 -0.56 -9.53 7.12
CA PRO A 18 -0.97 -10.52 6.12
C PRO A 18 -2.48 -10.58 5.85
N ARG A 19 -3.33 -10.24 6.83
CA ARG A 19 -4.79 -10.18 6.64
C ARG A 19 -5.18 -9.13 5.60
N PHE A 20 -4.51 -7.98 5.61
CA PHE A 20 -4.76 -6.92 4.63
C PHE A 20 -4.38 -7.37 3.23
N PHE A 21 -3.20 -7.96 3.06
CA PHE A 21 -2.73 -8.44 1.75
C PHE A 21 -3.64 -9.54 1.19
N SER A 22 -4.03 -10.50 2.03
CA SER A 22 -4.97 -11.56 1.65
C SER A 22 -6.34 -11.00 1.23
N THR A 23 -6.79 -9.91 1.87
CA THR A 23 -8.04 -9.24 1.51
C THR A 23 -7.94 -8.61 0.12
N LEU A 24 -6.82 -7.95 -0.20
CA LEU A 24 -6.60 -7.38 -1.53
C LEU A 24 -6.58 -8.46 -2.62
N GLU A 25 -5.88 -9.56 -2.39
CA GLU A 25 -5.82 -10.69 -3.32
C GLU A 25 -7.19 -11.35 -3.50
N ALA A 26 -7.97 -11.51 -2.42
CA ALA A 26 -9.35 -11.99 -2.49
C ALA A 26 -10.28 -11.06 -3.29
N CYS A 27 -10.00 -9.75 -3.31
CA CYS A 27 -10.66 -8.78 -4.18
C CYS A 27 -10.16 -8.80 -5.64
N GLY A 28 -9.24 -9.71 -5.99
CA GLY A 28 -8.70 -9.87 -7.35
C GLY A 28 -7.45 -9.04 -7.63
N ALA A 29 -6.87 -8.39 -6.63
CA ALA A 29 -5.61 -7.67 -6.80
C ALA A 29 -4.44 -8.65 -7.03
N ARG A 30 -3.50 -8.24 -7.87
CA ARG A 30 -2.21 -8.94 -8.03
C ARG A 30 -1.11 -8.08 -7.44
N LEU A 31 -0.63 -8.46 -6.26
CA LEU A 31 0.41 -7.73 -5.55
C LEU A 31 1.78 -8.12 -6.09
N LEU A 32 2.59 -7.15 -6.48
CA LEU A 32 3.99 -7.35 -6.83
C LEU A 32 4.89 -7.47 -5.60
N ASN A 33 4.52 -6.75 -4.54
CA ASN A 33 5.26 -6.74 -3.29
C ASN A 33 4.33 -6.38 -2.13
N THR A 34 4.68 -6.87 -0.94
CA THR A 34 3.98 -6.58 0.32
C THR A 34 4.98 -6.08 1.35
N VAL A 35 4.66 -4.96 1.99
CA VAL A 35 5.51 -4.33 3.00
C VAL A 35 4.78 -4.35 4.35
N PRO A 36 5.06 -5.33 5.21
CA PRO A 36 4.55 -5.32 6.58
C PRO A 36 5.27 -4.25 7.39
N LEU A 37 4.52 -3.54 8.22
CA LEU A 37 5.02 -2.48 9.11
C LEU A 37 4.51 -2.75 10.53
N ALA A 38 5.17 -2.17 11.53
CA ALA A 38 4.64 -2.20 12.89
C ALA A 38 3.39 -1.29 12.99
N ASP A 39 2.41 -1.66 13.84
CA ASP A 39 1.10 -1.00 13.95
C ASP A 39 1.20 0.54 14.10
N HIS A 40 2.13 0.96 14.97
CA HIS A 40 2.37 2.36 15.32
C HIS A 40 3.65 2.92 14.69
N GLN A 41 4.18 2.27 13.66
CA GLN A 41 5.38 2.76 12.99
C GLN A 41 5.13 4.18 12.45
N ALA A 42 6.02 5.12 12.81
CA ALA A 42 6.07 6.44 12.23
C ALA A 42 6.53 6.35 10.77
N LEU A 43 5.87 7.09 9.87
CA LEU A 43 6.14 7.05 8.44
C LEU A 43 6.72 8.39 7.98
N SER A 44 7.80 8.33 7.21
CA SER A 44 8.34 9.48 6.50
C SER A 44 8.07 9.37 5.00
N GLN A 45 8.00 10.50 4.31
CA GLN A 45 7.80 10.53 2.85
C GLN A 45 8.86 9.70 2.12
N ALA A 46 10.14 9.83 2.50
CA ALA A 46 11.24 9.11 1.86
C ALA A 46 11.11 7.59 2.04
N GLN A 47 10.72 7.14 3.23
CA GLN A 47 10.50 5.72 3.50
C GLN A 47 9.38 5.15 2.64
N VAL A 48 8.20 5.79 2.63
CA VAL A 48 7.02 5.29 1.90
C VAL A 48 7.24 5.37 0.39
N ALA A 49 7.89 6.43 -0.09
CA ALA A 49 8.28 6.55 -1.50
C ALA A 49 9.24 5.45 -1.97
N GLY A 50 10.08 4.92 -1.06
CA GLY A 50 11.02 3.85 -1.34
C GLY A 50 10.36 2.47 -1.53
N PHE A 51 9.08 2.30 -1.20
CA PHE A 51 8.38 1.02 -1.40
C PHE A 51 7.97 0.76 -2.85
N THR A 52 7.96 1.80 -3.69
CA THR A 52 7.51 1.72 -5.08
C THR A 52 8.57 2.23 -6.04
N ALA A 53 8.70 1.56 -7.18
CA ALA A 53 9.41 2.07 -8.35
C ALA A 53 8.51 3.00 -9.20
N PRO A 54 9.08 3.83 -10.09
CA PRO A 54 8.30 4.62 -11.04
C PRO A 54 7.28 3.77 -11.81
N GLY A 55 6.04 4.25 -11.88
CA GLY A 55 4.93 3.53 -12.54
C GLY A 55 4.21 2.49 -11.68
N GLN A 56 4.71 2.19 -10.47
CA GLN A 56 4.01 1.32 -9.51
C GLN A 56 2.99 2.10 -8.69
N THR A 57 1.91 1.42 -8.30
CA THR A 57 0.86 1.96 -7.43
C THR A 57 1.06 1.44 -6.02
N LEU A 58 0.88 2.29 -5.01
CA LEU A 58 0.90 1.88 -3.60
C LEU A 58 -0.54 1.80 -3.08
N ILE A 59 -0.88 0.71 -2.40
CA ILE A 59 -2.12 0.61 -1.61
C ILE A 59 -1.81 0.35 -0.15
N MET A 60 -2.52 1.02 0.74
CA MET A 60 -2.33 0.90 2.19
C MET A 60 -3.66 0.85 2.94
N THR A 61 -3.60 0.61 4.25
CA THR A 61 -4.79 0.74 5.11
C THR A 61 -5.20 2.21 5.24
N GLU A 62 -6.48 2.50 5.51
CA GLU A 62 -6.92 3.88 5.80
C GLU A 62 -6.10 4.54 6.93
N LYS A 63 -5.81 3.78 8.00
CA LYS A 63 -5.01 4.25 9.13
C LYS A 63 -3.61 4.71 8.69
N ASP A 64 -2.95 3.97 7.81
CA ASP A 64 -1.65 4.36 7.29
C ASP A 64 -1.75 5.53 6.30
N ALA A 65 -2.85 5.63 5.54
CA ALA A 65 -3.12 6.77 4.67
C ALA A 65 -3.27 8.08 5.45
N VAL A 66 -3.87 8.05 6.64
CA VAL A 66 -3.93 9.21 7.55
C VAL A 66 -2.53 9.70 7.91
N LYS A 67 -1.58 8.79 8.18
CA LYS A 67 -0.18 9.13 8.47
C LYS A 67 0.54 9.73 7.25
N CYS A 68 0.18 9.29 6.05
CA CYS A 68 0.79 9.72 4.79
C CYS A 68 0.19 10.99 4.18
N ARG A 69 -0.96 11.48 4.68
CA ARG A 69 -1.79 12.51 4.04
C ARG A 69 -1.02 13.77 3.60
N ALA A 70 -0.05 14.22 4.39
CA ALA A 70 0.72 15.43 4.10
C ALA A 70 1.68 15.31 2.89
N PHE A 71 1.97 14.08 2.45
CA PHE A 71 2.96 13.81 1.40
C PHE A 71 2.53 12.74 0.40
N ALA A 72 1.25 12.38 0.40
CA ALA A 72 0.68 11.38 -0.48
C ALA A 72 0.83 11.78 -1.95
N ARG A 73 0.93 10.77 -2.83
CA ARG A 73 1.02 10.93 -4.28
C ARG A 73 -0.27 10.48 -4.94
N ASP A 74 -0.51 10.94 -6.18
CA ASP A 74 -1.74 10.65 -6.92
C ASP A 74 -1.99 9.14 -7.15
N ASN A 75 -0.94 8.33 -7.14
CA ASN A 75 -0.98 6.88 -7.31
C ASN A 75 -0.87 6.11 -5.99
N TRP A 76 -1.16 6.76 -4.85
CA TRP A 76 -1.25 6.13 -3.55
C TRP A 76 -2.71 6.06 -3.10
N TRP A 77 -3.20 4.84 -2.92
CA TRP A 77 -4.58 4.56 -2.58
C TRP A 77 -4.69 3.91 -1.21
N TYR A 78 -5.91 3.89 -0.67
CA TYR A 78 -6.20 3.16 0.53
C TYR A 78 -7.48 2.33 0.40
N LEU A 79 -7.53 1.24 1.16
CA LEU A 79 -8.74 0.48 1.37
C LEU A 79 -9.16 0.65 2.85
N PRO A 80 -10.39 1.12 3.13
CA PRO A 80 -10.94 1.13 4.49
C PRO A 80 -11.03 -0.31 5.04
N VAL A 81 -10.47 -0.54 6.23
CA VAL A 81 -10.44 -1.84 6.93
C VAL A 81 -10.58 -1.68 8.43
#